data_AF-A0A9D6TN31-F1
#
_entry.id   AF-A0A9D6TN31-F1
#
_cell.length_a   1.000
_cell.length_b   1.000
_cell.length_c   1.000
_cell.angle_alpha   90.00
_cell.angle_beta   90.00
_cell.angle_gamma   90.00
#
_symmetry.space_group_name_H-M   'P 1'
#
loop_
_entity.id
_entity.type
_entity.pdbx_description
1 polymer ?
#
loop_
_entity_poly.entity_id
_entity_poly.type
_entity_poly.pdbx_seq_one_letter_code
_entity_poly.pdbx_strand_id
1 'polypeptide(L)'
;MDPCPKRSLVVGSLVALFAKPEIFRSAWQMVFGKKRDVAAGDDPLRHIELPLWISFAGVPVLSVAAVWLTHRFFGVPWHLALFALPLIFVLTIICTNSMALTSWTPTGALSKITQFTIGAVDRSNPATNLMTGGMTAEIASNAASRSARA
;
A
#
# COMPACT_ATOMS: atom_id res chain seq x y z
N MET A 1 8.93 -33.64 8.15
CA MET A 1 7.77 -32.75 7.92
C MET A 1 8.30 -31.33 7.89
N ASP A 2 8.93 -30.94 6.77
CA ASP A 2 9.55 -29.62 6.66
C ASP A 2 8.46 -28.54 6.51
N PRO A 3 8.47 -27.48 7.34
CA PRO A 3 7.52 -26.40 7.19
C PRO A 3 7.77 -25.66 5.87
N CYS A 4 6.76 -25.62 5.00
CA CYS A 4 6.80 -24.95 3.70
C CYS A 4 7.37 -23.53 3.81
N PRO A 5 8.36 -23.14 2.96
CA PRO A 5 9.12 -21.88 3.08
C PRO A 5 8.26 -20.61 3.03
N LYS A 6 7.02 -20.71 2.53
CA LYS A 6 6.09 -19.57 2.47
C LYS A 6 5.48 -19.23 3.84
N ARG A 7 5.37 -20.18 4.77
CA ARG A 7 4.79 -19.95 6.12
C ARG A 7 5.79 -19.27 7.05
N SER A 8 7.07 -19.67 6.99
CA SER A 8 8.16 -19.04 7.75
C SER A 8 8.43 -17.60 7.30
N LEU A 9 8.26 -17.30 6.01
CA LEU A 9 8.42 -15.95 5.47
C LEU A 9 7.39 -14.96 6.04
N VAL A 10 6.11 -15.36 6.11
CA VAL A 10 5.03 -14.50 6.62
C VAL A 10 5.21 -14.24 8.11
N VAL A 11 5.47 -15.30 8.89
CA VAL A 11 5.71 -15.17 10.33
C VAL A 11 6.95 -14.31 10.60
N GLY A 12 8.05 -14.52 9.85
CA GLY A 12 9.26 -13.72 9.94
C GLY A 12 9.03 -12.24 9.59
N SER A 13 8.22 -11.96 8.57
CA SER A 13 7.89 -10.59 8.17
C SER A 13 7.05 -9.84 9.23
N LEU A 14 6.10 -10.52 9.88
CA LEU A 14 5.28 -9.95 10.95
C LEU A 14 6.12 -9.70 12.21
N VAL A 15 6.97 -10.66 12.59
CA VAL A 15 7.90 -10.50 13.71
C VAL A 15 8.88 -9.36 13.46
N ALA A 16 9.43 -9.26 12.25
CA ALA A 16 10.35 -8.18 11.87
C ALA A 16 9.66 -6.80 11.83
N LEU A 17 8.38 -6.74 11.42
CA LEU A 17 7.59 -5.51 11.40
C LEU A 17 7.39 -4.95 12.82
N PHE A 18 7.07 -5.81 13.79
CA PHE A 18 6.94 -5.40 15.19
C PHE A 18 8.27 -5.15 15.89
N ALA A 19 9.34 -5.82 15.46
CA ALA A 19 10.68 -5.64 16.02
C ALA A 19 11.37 -4.32 15.63
N LYS A 20 10.85 -3.59 14.63
CA LYS A 20 11.45 -2.34 14.14
C LYS A 20 10.53 -1.13 14.37
N PRO A 21 10.58 -0.49 15.57
CA PRO A 21 9.81 0.72 15.87
C PRO A 21 10.16 1.90 14.94
N GLU A 22 11.36 1.87 14.35
CA GLU A 22 11.84 2.87 13.39
C GLU A 22 10.93 2.99 12.16
N ILE A 23 10.29 1.90 11.71
CA ILE A 23 9.40 1.91 10.54
C ILE A 23 8.18 2.78 10.81
N PHE A 24 7.62 2.70 12.02
CA PHE A 24 6.50 3.53 12.44
C PHE A 24 6.90 5.01 12.57
N ARG A 25 8.13 5.26 13.06
CA ARG A 25 8.67 6.62 13.18
C ARG A 25 8.93 7.26 11.82
N SER A 26 9.47 6.51 10.88
CA SER A 26 9.69 6.96 9.50
C SER A 26 8.38 7.15 8.74
N ALA A 27 7.39 6.28 8.94
CA ALA A 27 6.05 6.47 8.37
C ALA A 27 5.38 7.74 8.92
N TRP A 28 5.49 8.00 10.23
CA TRP A 28 4.98 9.21 10.86
C TRP A 28 5.70 10.48 10.36
N GLN A 29 7.03 10.42 10.21
CA GLN A 29 7.82 11.50 9.63
C GLN A 29 7.58 11.69 8.13
N MET A 30 7.06 10.70 7.42
CA MET A 30 6.70 10.87 6.01
C MET A 30 5.31 11.49 5.86
N VAL A 31 4.38 11.18 6.77
CA VAL A 31 3.02 11.75 6.80
C VAL A 31 3.02 13.19 7.36
N PHE A 32 3.87 13.48 8.35
CA PHE A 32 3.91 14.79 9.05
C PHE A 32 5.22 15.56 8.83
N GLY A 33 6.21 15.00 8.14
CA GLY A 33 7.47 15.69 7.87
C GLY A 33 7.36 16.61 6.66
N LYS A 34 7.91 17.82 6.85
CA LYS A 34 8.08 18.83 5.83
C LYS A 34 8.85 18.25 4.63
N LYS A 35 8.32 18.46 3.42
CA LYS A 35 8.95 18.12 2.13
C LYS A 35 10.44 18.46 2.20
N ARG A 36 11.30 17.44 2.16
CA ARG A 36 12.70 17.67 1.80
C ARG A 36 12.68 17.94 0.30
N ASP A 37 12.91 19.20 -0.07
CA ASP A 37 13.33 19.57 -1.43
C ASP A 37 14.54 18.70 -1.77
N VAL A 38 14.30 17.65 -2.56
CA VAL A 38 15.37 16.93 -3.23
C VAL A 38 15.93 17.91 -4.23
N ALA A 39 17.21 18.22 -4.05
CA ALA A 39 17.92 19.31 -4.68
C ALA A 39 17.73 19.35 -6.20
N ALA A 40 17.62 20.57 -6.70
CA ALA A 40 17.70 20.94 -8.11
C ALA A 40 19.04 20.54 -8.73
N GLY A 41 19.20 19.26 -9.04
CA GLY A 41 20.13 18.74 -10.03
C GLY A 41 19.31 18.28 -11.22
N ASP A 42 19.77 18.62 -12.43
CA ASP A 42 19.11 18.31 -13.69
C ASP A 42 18.62 16.85 -13.69
N ASP A 43 17.30 16.66 -13.73
CA ASP A 43 16.65 15.37 -13.49
C ASP A 43 16.49 14.61 -14.82
N PRO A 44 17.36 13.61 -15.10
CA PRO A 44 17.31 12.84 -16.33
C PRO A 44 16.06 11.96 -16.43
N LEU A 45 15.16 11.97 -15.43
CA LEU A 45 13.89 11.24 -15.49
C LEU A 45 12.70 12.12 -15.90
N ARG A 46 12.85 13.45 -16.01
CA ARG A 46 11.75 14.37 -16.39
C ARG A 46 11.10 14.11 -17.75
N HIS A 47 11.78 13.41 -18.64
CA HIS A 47 11.25 13.05 -19.97
C HIS A 47 10.66 11.62 -20.00
N ILE A 48 10.80 10.85 -18.92
CA ILE A 48 10.29 9.48 -18.75
C ILE A 48 9.15 9.46 -17.73
N GLU A 49 9.12 10.39 -16.78
CA GLU A 49 8.05 10.53 -15.81
C GLU A 49 6.82 11.25 -16.37
N LEU A 50 5.64 10.72 -16.06
CA LEU A 50 4.36 11.38 -16.34
C LEU A 50 4.33 12.75 -15.64
N PRO A 51 3.79 13.80 -16.30
CA PRO A 51 3.67 15.13 -15.70
C PRO A 51 3.10 15.04 -14.29
N LEU A 52 3.85 15.53 -13.29
CA LEU A 52 3.50 15.42 -11.86
C LEU A 52 2.07 15.92 -11.55
N TRP A 53 1.56 16.87 -12.34
CA TRP A 53 0.19 17.36 -12.24
C TRP A 53 -0.87 16.29 -12.59
N ILE A 54 -0.59 15.43 -13.56
CA ILE A 54 -1.48 14.33 -13.95
C ILE A 54 -1.54 13.29 -12.83
N SER A 55 -0.42 13.00 -12.15
CA SER A 55 -0.43 12.14 -10.98
C SER A 55 -1.16 12.80 -9.79
N PHE A 56 -0.95 14.09 -9.58
CA PHE A 56 -1.59 14.84 -8.49
C PHE A 56 -3.11 14.90 -8.64
N ALA A 57 -3.63 15.07 -9.86
CA ALA A 57 -5.06 15.07 -10.14
C ALA A 57 -5.62 13.65 -10.33
N GLY A 58 -4.85 12.75 -10.95
CA GLY A 58 -5.27 11.38 -11.27
C GLY A 58 -5.44 10.50 -10.04
N VAL A 59 -4.54 10.61 -9.05
CA VAL A 59 -4.62 9.82 -7.80
C VAL A 59 -5.94 10.06 -7.05
N PRO A 60 -6.36 11.29 -6.72
CA PRO A 60 -7.63 11.52 -6.03
C PRO A 60 -8.84 11.13 -6.88
N VAL A 61 -8.83 11.44 -8.19
CA VAL A 61 -9.95 11.08 -9.09
C VAL A 61 -10.13 9.56 -9.17
N LEU A 62 -9.05 8.81 -9.37
CA LEU A 62 -9.09 7.35 -9.41
C LEU A 62 -9.41 6.75 -8.04
N SER A 63 -8.99 7.38 -6.94
CA SER A 63 -9.35 6.94 -5.59
C SER A 63 -10.85 7.07 -5.31
N VAL A 64 -11.47 8.18 -5.74
CA VAL A 64 -12.92 8.37 -5.63
C VAL A 64 -13.67 7.36 -6.52
N ALA A 65 -13.19 7.14 -7.74
CA ALA A 65 -13.75 6.12 -8.64
C ALA A 65 -13.63 4.70 -8.03
N ALA A 66 -12.49 4.37 -7.43
CA ALA A 66 -12.26 3.11 -6.75
C ALA A 66 -13.23 2.89 -5.58
N VAL A 67 -13.44 3.90 -4.73
CA VAL A 67 -14.42 3.85 -3.64
C VAL A 67 -15.83 3.65 -4.19
N TRP A 68 -16.20 4.40 -5.23
CA TRP A 68 -17.52 4.29 -5.85
C TRP A 68 -17.76 2.89 -6.45
N LEU A 69 -16.80 2.34 -7.19
CA LEU A 69 -16.88 0.99 -7.76
C LEU A 69 -17.01 -0.07 -6.66
N THR A 70 -16.18 0.04 -5.62
CA THR A 70 -16.17 -0.90 -4.49
C THR A 70 -17.50 -0.87 -3.73
N HIS A 71 -18.10 0.32 -3.56
CA HIS A 71 -19.43 0.43 -2.99
C HIS A 71 -20.52 -0.12 -3.91
N ARG A 72 -20.49 0.23 -5.21
CA ARG A 72 -21.57 -0.05 -6.16
C ARG A 72 -21.66 -1.52 -6.57
N PHE A 73 -20.52 -2.19 -6.70
CA PHE A 73 -20.45 -3.58 -7.17
C PHE A 73 -20.37 -4.59 -6.02
N PHE A 74 -19.80 -4.22 -4.89
CA PHE A 74 -19.52 -5.15 -3.79
C PHE A 74 -20.24 -4.80 -2.49
N GLY A 75 -21.03 -3.72 -2.47
CA GLY A 75 -21.85 -3.34 -1.32
C GLY A 75 -21.04 -2.88 -0.11
N VAL A 76 -19.75 -2.62 -0.28
CA VAL A 76 -18.87 -2.16 0.80
C VAL A 76 -19.33 -0.78 1.27
N PRO A 77 -19.63 -0.57 2.56
CA PRO A 77 -20.11 0.73 3.01
C PRO A 77 -19.04 1.82 2.83
N TRP A 78 -19.48 3.03 2.45
CA TRP A 78 -18.59 4.14 2.08
C TRP A 78 -17.54 4.48 3.13
N HIS A 79 -17.88 4.37 4.42
CA HIS A 79 -16.96 4.68 5.51
C HIS A 79 -15.77 3.72 5.56
N LEU A 80 -15.98 2.42 5.28
CA LEU A 80 -14.89 1.43 5.22
C LEU A 80 -14.04 1.60 3.98
N ALA A 81 -14.67 1.87 2.83
CA ALA A 81 -13.93 2.11 1.58
C ALA A 81 -13.06 3.37 1.66
N LEU A 82 -13.56 4.45 2.26
CA LEU A 82 -12.79 5.67 2.52
C LEU A 82 -11.67 5.45 3.54
N PHE A 83 -11.91 4.65 4.58
CA PHE A 83 -10.88 4.31 5.56
C PHE A 83 -9.78 3.39 5.00
N ALA A 84 -10.12 2.53 4.03
CA ALA A 84 -9.15 1.68 3.35
C ALA A 84 -8.19 2.49 2.47
N LEU A 85 -8.61 3.62 1.89
CA LEU A 85 -7.75 4.47 1.03
C LEU A 85 -6.43 4.91 1.70
N PRO A 86 -6.42 5.56 2.89
CA PRO A 86 -5.18 5.96 3.52
C PRO A 86 -4.32 4.74 3.91
N LEU A 87 -4.95 3.63 4.31
CA LEU A 87 -4.24 2.39 4.62
C LEU A 87 -3.53 1.83 3.39
N ILE A 88 -4.19 1.81 2.23
CA ILE A 88 -3.61 1.39 0.95
C ILE A 88 -2.41 2.27 0.60
N PHE A 89 -2.52 3.58 0.80
CA PHE A 89 -1.44 4.52 0.49
C PHE A 89 -0.19 4.25 1.33
N VAL A 90 -0.35 4.10 2.64
CA VAL A 90 0.76 3.78 3.56
C VAL A 90 1.40 2.44 3.20
N LEU A 91 0.59 1.41 2.97
CA LEU A 91 1.07 0.07 2.64
C LEU A 91 1.76 0.01 1.26
N THR A 92 1.34 0.84 0.31
CA THR A 92 1.97 0.97 -1.01
C THR A 92 3.37 1.56 -0.92
N ILE A 93 3.58 2.55 -0.04
CA ILE A 93 4.91 3.13 0.21
C ILE A 93 5.85 2.08 0.82
N ILE A 94 5.38 1.34 1.83
CA ILE A 94 6.16 0.27 2.48
C ILE A 94 6.52 -0.82 1.47
N CYS A 95 5.55 -1.21 0.62
CA CYS A 95 5.75 -2.20 -0.43
C CYS A 95 6.81 -1.77 -1.44
N THR A 96 6.73 -0.52 -1.91
CA THR A 96 7.67 0.07 -2.87
C THR A 96 9.09 0.08 -2.30
N ASN A 97 9.25 0.49 -1.04
CA ASN A 97 10.55 0.50 -0.38
C ASN A 97 11.12 -0.93 -0.20
N SER A 98 10.27 -1.87 0.23
CA SER A 98 10.65 -3.28 0.37
C SER A 98 11.07 -3.88 -0.98
N MET A 99 10.33 -3.61 -2.05
CA MET A 99 10.66 -4.11 -3.39
C MET A 99 11.98 -3.51 -3.89
N ALA A 100 12.21 -2.22 -3.68
CA ALA A 100 13.46 -1.56 -4.07
C ALA A 100 14.69 -2.18 -3.39
N LEU A 101 14.57 -2.61 -2.13
CA LEU A 101 15.68 -3.19 -1.37
C LEU A 101 15.84 -4.71 -1.54
N THR A 102 14.77 -5.43 -1.88
CA THR A 102 14.75 -6.90 -1.84
C THR A 102 14.35 -7.57 -3.15
N SER A 103 13.98 -6.79 -4.18
CA SER A 103 13.45 -7.28 -5.46
C SER A 103 12.22 -8.20 -5.30
N TRP A 104 11.49 -8.08 -4.19
CA TRP A 104 10.33 -8.92 -3.89
C TRP A 104 9.15 -8.09 -3.34
N THR A 105 7.95 -8.30 -3.89
CA THR A 105 6.71 -7.62 -3.49
C THR A 105 5.92 -8.45 -2.48
N PRO A 106 5.74 -7.99 -1.22
CA PRO A 106 5.07 -8.73 -0.16
C PRO A 106 3.53 -8.73 -0.25
N THR A 107 2.96 -9.03 -1.42
CA THR A 107 1.50 -8.95 -1.69
C THR A 107 0.65 -9.72 -0.66
N GLY A 108 1.09 -10.92 -0.27
CA GLY A 108 0.41 -11.73 0.74
C GLY A 108 0.41 -11.13 2.16
N ALA A 109 1.46 -10.40 2.54
CA ALA A 109 1.52 -9.73 3.84
C ALA A 109 0.63 -8.47 3.84
N LEU A 110 0.67 -7.69 2.75
CA LEU A 110 -0.18 -6.50 2.59
C LEU A 110 -1.66 -6.85 2.67
N SER A 111 -2.07 -7.94 2.02
CA SER A 111 -3.45 -8.42 2.04
C SER A 111 -3.92 -8.81 3.44
N LYS A 112 -3.03 -9.39 4.26
CA LYS A 112 -3.33 -9.77 5.65
C LYS A 112 -3.37 -8.58 6.59
N ILE A 113 -2.49 -7.59 6.42
CA ILE A 113 -2.52 -6.34 7.21
C ILE A 113 -3.82 -5.58 6.89
N THR A 114 -4.05 -5.30 5.60
CA THR A 114 -5.36 -5.35 4.93
C THR A 114 -6.55 -5.80 5.78
N GLN A 115 -6.65 -7.12 5.81
CA GLN A 115 -7.76 -7.85 6.38
C GLN A 115 -7.84 -7.75 7.91
N PHE A 116 -6.71 -7.58 8.59
CA PHE A 116 -6.71 -7.41 10.03
C PHE A 116 -7.24 -6.03 10.42
N THR A 117 -6.82 -4.99 9.70
CA THR A 117 -7.26 -3.62 9.96
C THR A 117 -8.74 -3.45 9.66
N ILE A 118 -9.21 -3.89 8.49
CA ILE A 118 -10.63 -3.76 8.14
C ILE A 118 -11.49 -4.70 8.98
N GLY A 119 -11.03 -5.93 9.25
CA GLY A 119 -11.72 -6.86 10.16
C GLY A 119 -11.76 -6.39 11.62
N ALA A 120 -10.86 -5.50 12.05
CA ALA A 120 -10.95 -4.87 13.37
C ALA A 120 -12.04 -3.79 13.43
N VAL A 121 -12.31 -3.11 12.31
CA VAL A 121 -13.35 -2.06 12.20
C VAL A 121 -14.72 -2.66 11.92
N ASP A 122 -14.82 -3.62 11.00
CA ASP A 122 -16.06 -4.33 10.67
C ASP A 122 -15.83 -5.85 10.67
N ARG A 123 -16.32 -6.49 11.74
CA ARG A 123 -16.29 -7.96 11.91
C ARG A 123 -17.43 -8.67 11.20
N SER A 124 -18.45 -7.94 10.76
CA SER A 124 -19.69 -8.52 10.26
C SER A 124 -19.61 -8.95 8.79
N ASN A 125 -18.66 -8.37 8.03
CA ASN A 125 -18.61 -8.55 6.58
C ASN A 125 -17.24 -9.10 6.09
N PRO A 126 -17.06 -10.44 6.06
CA PRO A 126 -15.82 -11.07 5.60
C PRO A 126 -15.56 -10.85 4.10
N ALA A 127 -16.60 -10.62 3.29
CA ALA A 127 -16.45 -10.34 1.85
C ALA A 127 -15.79 -8.97 1.62
N THR A 128 -16.25 -7.93 2.33
CA THR A 128 -15.61 -6.61 2.34
C THR A 128 -14.14 -6.72 2.73
N ASN A 129 -13.86 -7.47 3.80
CA ASN A 129 -12.53 -7.63 4.34
C ASN A 129 -11.54 -8.26 3.34
N LEU A 130 -11.95 -9.38 2.73
CA LEU A 130 -11.18 -10.06 1.68
C LEU A 130 -10.95 -9.17 0.47
N MET A 131 -11.98 -8.46 0.03
CA MET A 131 -11.91 -7.62 -1.15
C MET A 131 -10.97 -6.42 -0.94
N THR A 132 -11.08 -5.71 0.18
CA THR A 132 -10.14 -4.63 0.52
C THR A 132 -8.71 -5.15 0.66
N GLY A 133 -8.53 -6.35 1.21
CA GLY A 133 -7.22 -7.01 1.28
C GLY A 133 -6.62 -7.32 -0.09
N GLY A 134 -7.43 -7.81 -1.04
CA GLY A 134 -6.98 -8.06 -2.41
C GLY A 134 -6.65 -6.75 -3.14
N MET A 135 -7.53 -5.76 -3.02
CA MET A 135 -7.36 -4.46 -3.68
C MET A 135 -6.07 -3.75 -3.23
N THR A 136 -5.76 -3.76 -1.93
CA THR A 136 -4.49 -3.22 -1.42
C THR A 136 -3.28 -3.92 -2.05
N ALA A 137 -3.29 -5.25 -2.11
CA ALA A 137 -2.17 -6.02 -2.63
C ALA A 137 -1.92 -5.72 -4.11
N GLU A 138 -2.98 -5.64 -4.91
CA GLU A 138 -2.89 -5.32 -6.34
C GLU A 138 -2.41 -3.88 -6.57
N ILE A 139 -2.98 -2.90 -5.87
CA ILE A 139 -2.59 -1.49 -6.01
C ILE A 139 -1.11 -1.32 -5.63
N ALA A 140 -0.69 -1.88 -4.51
CA ALA A 140 0.68 -1.79 -4.03
C ALA A 140 1.67 -2.50 -4.98
N SER A 141 1.31 -3.67 -5.50
CA SER A 141 2.14 -4.42 -6.45
C SER A 141 2.35 -3.66 -7.76
N ASN A 142 1.29 -3.04 -8.29
CA ASN A 142 1.38 -2.24 -9.52
C ASN A 142 2.22 -0.98 -9.32
N ALA A 143 2.10 -0.31 -8.18
CA ALA A 143 2.92 0.85 -7.83
C ALA A 143 4.39 0.48 -7.66
N ALA A 144 4.70 -0.57 -6.89
CA ALA A 144 6.06 -1.03 -6.66
C ALA A 144 6.74 -1.51 -7.97
N SER A 145 5.98 -2.17 -8.85
CA SER A 145 6.48 -2.59 -10.17
C SER A 145 6.82 -1.41 -11.07
N ARG A 146 6.24 -0.22 -10.84
CA ARG A 146 6.61 0.99 -11.58
C ARG A 146 7.88 1.62 -11.02
N SER A 147 8.04 1.65 -9.70
CA SER A 147 9.26 2.17 -9.07
C SER A 147 10.51 1.33 -9.30
N ALA A 148 10.38 0.02 -9.53
CA ALA A 148 11.52 -0.84 -9.84
C ALA A 148 12.02 -0.71 -11.30
N ARG A 149 11.32 0.05 -12.14
CA ARG A 149 11.66 0.29 -13.56
C ARG A 149 12.14 1.72 -13.84
N ALA A 150 12.12 2.59 -12.83
CA ALA A 150 12.70 3.93 -12.87
C ALA A 150 14.09 3.89 -12.24
#